data_AF-A0A7S2N6W1-F1
#
_entry.id   AF-A0A7S2N6W1-F1
#
_cell.length_a   1.000
_cell.length_b   1.000
_cell.length_c   1.000
_cell.angle_alpha   90.00
_cell.angle_beta   90.00
_cell.angle_gamma   90.00
#
_symmetry.space_group_name_H-M   'P 1'
#
loop_
_entity.id
_entity.type
_entity.pdbx_description
1 polymer ?
#
loop_
_entity_poly.entity_id
_entity_poly.type
_entity_poly.pdbx_seq_one_letter_code
_entity_poly.pdbx_strand_id
1 'polypeptide(L)'
;AQRKPEARGDALFAGAPFGDVEIGTPGQMLNVVFDTGSSNLWVASKPRGLQLPNRPFYKPLASHTYETTGKPFRIEYGSGAVSGAYCRDDLALDQLKLPNFTFAEVNDTK
;
A
#
# COMPACT_ATOMS: atom_id res chain seq x y z
N ALA A 1 -30.54 13.03 -14.35
CA ALA A 1 -29.46 12.19 -14.90
C ALA A 1 -28.53 11.79 -13.77
N GLN A 2 -28.73 10.60 -13.20
CA GLN A 2 -27.90 10.10 -12.10
C GLN A 2 -26.59 9.55 -12.69
N ARG A 3 -25.45 10.14 -12.29
CA ARG A 3 -24.13 9.60 -12.64
C ARG A 3 -23.96 8.27 -11.89
N LYS A 4 -23.72 7.20 -12.65
CA LYS A 4 -23.30 5.89 -12.13
C LYS A 4 -22.04 6.11 -11.26
N PRO A 5 -21.94 5.48 -10.08
CA PRO A 5 -20.66 5.40 -9.39
C PRO A 5 -19.73 4.55 -10.25
N GLU A 6 -18.59 5.13 -10.64
CA GLU A 6 -17.50 4.38 -11.25
C GLU A 6 -17.06 3.31 -10.26
N ALA A 7 -17.20 2.04 -10.64
CA ALA A 7 -16.65 0.93 -9.89
C ALA A 7 -15.12 1.04 -9.91
N ARG A 8 -14.55 1.72 -8.91
CA ARG A 8 -13.10 1.83 -8.69
C ARG A 8 -12.62 0.69 -7.80
N GLY A 9 -12.63 -0.53 -8.34
CA GLY A 9 -12.08 -1.69 -7.66
C GLY A 9 -11.54 -2.66 -8.70
N ASP A 10 -10.23 -2.88 -8.68
CA ASP A 10 -9.63 -3.99 -9.43
C ASP A 10 -10.32 -5.29 -8.97
N ALA A 11 -10.59 -6.20 -9.91
CA ALA A 11 -11.38 -7.42 -9.67
C ALA A 11 -10.82 -8.32 -8.53
N LEU A 12 -9.58 -8.09 -8.11
CA LEU A 12 -8.92 -8.76 -6.99
C LEU A 12 -9.52 -8.41 -5.61
N PHE A 13 -10.24 -7.28 -5.48
CA PHE A 13 -10.72 -6.75 -4.19
C PHE A 13 -12.17 -6.25 -4.23
N ALA A 14 -12.97 -6.76 -5.17
CA ALA A 14 -14.36 -6.36 -5.34
C ALA A 14 -15.15 -6.54 -4.02
N GLY A 15 -15.58 -5.42 -3.43
CA GLY A 15 -16.37 -5.39 -2.19
C GLY A 15 -15.62 -5.04 -0.91
N ALA A 16 -14.29 -4.89 -0.95
CA ALA A 16 -13.52 -4.48 0.23
C ALA A 16 -13.60 -2.96 0.48
N PRO A 17 -13.65 -2.49 1.74
CA PRO A 17 -13.58 -1.07 2.04
C PRO A 17 -12.17 -0.54 1.75
N PHE A 18 -12.11 0.53 0.95
CA PHE A 18 -10.88 1.24 0.66
C PHE A 18 -10.87 2.59 1.36
N GLY A 19 -9.67 3.10 1.64
CA GLY A 19 -9.51 4.52 1.92
C GLY A 19 -8.08 4.96 1.74
N ASP A 20 -7.91 6.28 1.87
CA ASP A 20 -6.66 6.93 1.58
C ASP A 20 -5.81 7.04 2.84
N VAL A 21 -4.52 6.77 2.66
CA VAL A 21 -3.47 7.01 3.66
C VAL A 21 -2.39 7.87 3.02
N GLU A 22 -1.78 8.72 3.82
CA GLU A 22 -0.61 9.50 3.42
C GLU A 22 0.62 8.83 4.03
N ILE A 23 1.60 8.47 3.20
CA ILE A 23 2.85 7.85 3.66
C ILE A 23 4.04 8.68 3.19
N GLY A 24 4.94 8.96 4.13
CA GLY A 24 6.19 9.66 3.90
C GLY A 24 6.14 11.15 4.13
N THR A 25 7.30 11.78 3.96
CA THR A 25 7.44 13.23 4.04
C THR A 25 8.38 13.74 2.94
N PRO A 26 7.91 14.57 1.97
CA PRO A 26 6.51 14.97 1.79
C PRO A 26 5.60 13.77 1.52
N GLY A 27 4.36 13.86 1.99
CA GLY A 27 3.46 12.71 2.00
C GLY A 27 2.95 12.30 0.63
N GLN A 28 2.80 10.98 0.47
CA GLN A 28 2.37 10.32 -0.75
C GLN A 28 1.00 9.70 -0.49
N MET A 29 -0.02 10.19 -1.21
CA MET A 29 -1.38 9.67 -1.11
C MET A 29 -1.49 8.29 -1.78
N LEU A 30 -1.87 7.29 -1.00
CA LEU A 30 -2.03 5.90 -1.43
C LEU A 30 -3.40 5.39 -1.01
N ASN A 31 -3.99 4.53 -1.84
CA ASN A 31 -5.26 3.90 -1.52
C ASN A 31 -5.03 2.46 -1.06
N VAL A 32 -5.50 2.13 0.14
CA VAL A 32 -5.31 0.83 0.79
C VAL A 32 -6.65 0.17 1.08
N VAL A 33 -6.63 -1.17 1.20
CA VAL A 33 -7.77 -1.95 1.67
C VAL A 33 -7.73 -2.01 3.20
N PHE A 34 -8.82 -1.66 3.86
CA PHE A 34 -8.98 -1.90 5.30
C PHE A 34 -9.49 -3.32 5.52
N ASP A 35 -8.56 -4.23 5.79
CA ASP A 35 -8.82 -5.66 5.94
C ASP A 35 -8.77 -6.08 7.41
N THR A 36 -9.91 -6.50 7.98
CA THR A 36 -9.98 -7.06 9.34
C THR A 36 -9.55 -8.52 9.40
N GLY A 37 -9.31 -9.16 8.25
CA GLY A 37 -8.88 -10.55 8.12
C GLY A 37 -7.35 -10.73 8.14
N SER A 38 -6.57 -9.65 8.18
CA SER A 38 -5.10 -9.69 8.22
C SER A 38 -4.52 -8.63 9.18
N SER A 39 -3.22 -8.73 9.45
CA SER A 39 -2.53 -7.88 10.44
C SER A 39 -1.40 -7.02 9.85
N ASN A 40 -1.14 -7.11 8.56
CA ASN A 40 -0.01 -6.45 7.92
C ASN A 40 -0.49 -5.33 6.98
N LEU A 41 0.12 -4.15 7.10
CA LEU A 41 0.08 -3.15 6.05
C LEU A 41 1.21 -3.43 5.05
N TRP A 42 0.87 -3.45 3.77
CA TRP A 42 1.84 -3.42 2.68
C TRP A 42 1.41 -2.45 1.58
N VAL A 43 2.38 -1.83 0.92
CA VAL A 43 2.15 -0.93 -0.22
C VAL A 43 3.04 -1.30 -1.39
N ALA A 44 2.56 -1.09 -2.60
CA ALA A 44 3.30 -1.42 -3.82
C ALA A 44 4.34 -0.34 -4.15
N SER A 45 5.61 -0.73 -4.24
CA SER A 45 6.76 0.09 -4.68
C SER A 45 7.20 -0.36 -6.07
N LYS A 46 6.36 -0.06 -7.07
CA LYS A 46 6.51 -0.48 -8.48
C LYS A 46 6.87 -1.97 -8.66
N PRO A 47 6.05 -2.91 -8.14
CA PRO A 47 6.40 -4.31 -8.17
C PRO A 47 6.43 -4.89 -9.59
N ARG A 48 7.34 -5.85 -9.81
CA ARG A 48 7.32 -6.68 -11.02
C ARG A 48 6.07 -7.55 -11.01
N GLY A 49 5.36 -7.64 -12.14
CA GLY A 49 4.17 -8.49 -12.28
C GLY A 49 2.84 -7.84 -11.93
N LEU A 50 2.84 -6.64 -11.33
CA LEU A 50 1.62 -5.90 -11.01
C LEU A 50 1.50 -4.64 -11.87
N GLN A 51 0.36 -4.50 -12.55
CA GLN A 51 -0.03 -3.25 -13.19
C GLN A 51 -1.25 -2.70 -12.46
N LEU A 52 -1.10 -1.53 -11.85
CA LEU A 52 -2.21 -0.80 -11.22
C LEU A 52 -2.52 0.45 -12.07
N PRO A 53 -3.32 0.33 -13.14
CA PRO A 53 -3.69 1.49 -13.93
C PRO A 53 -4.40 2.51 -13.02
N ASN A 54 -3.94 3.76 -13.06
CA ASN A 54 -4.49 4.89 -12.30
C ASN A 54 -4.33 4.85 -10.77
N ARG A 55 -3.46 4.00 -10.19
CA ARG A 55 -3.08 4.08 -8.77
C ARG A 55 -1.60 4.42 -8.61
N PRO A 56 -1.24 5.38 -7.74
CA PRO A 56 0.16 5.69 -7.49
C PRO A 56 0.85 4.53 -6.74
N PHE A 57 2.11 4.31 -7.08
CA PHE A 57 3.01 3.47 -6.30
C PHE A 57 3.70 4.31 -5.22
N TYR A 58 3.99 3.69 -4.08
CA TYR A 58 4.86 4.27 -3.07
C TYR A 58 6.27 4.44 -3.62
N LYS A 59 6.88 5.60 -3.36
CA LYS A 59 8.24 5.96 -3.76
C LYS A 59 9.08 6.18 -2.49
N PRO A 60 9.75 5.15 -1.97
CA PRO A 60 10.48 5.23 -0.69
C PRO A 60 11.53 6.36 -0.70
N LEU A 61 12.30 6.46 -1.79
CA LEU A 61 13.37 7.46 -1.93
C LEU A 61 12.87 8.91 -2.12
N ALA A 62 11.55 9.12 -2.26
CA ALA A 62 10.97 10.45 -2.30
C ALA A 62 10.60 10.98 -0.90
N SER A 63 10.63 10.11 0.12
CA SER A 63 10.38 10.47 1.53
C SER A 63 11.70 10.63 2.27
N HIS A 64 11.87 11.73 2.99
CA HIS A 64 13.04 11.96 3.83
C HIS A 64 12.93 11.31 5.23
N THR A 65 11.75 10.77 5.58
CA THR A 65 11.49 10.01 6.82
C THR A 65 11.55 8.50 6.60
N TYR A 66 11.79 8.07 5.36
CA TYR A 66 11.92 6.65 5.02
C TYR A 66 13.17 6.01 5.65
N GLU A 67 12.97 4.87 6.31
CA GLU A 67 14.03 4.03 6.85
C GLU A 67 13.82 2.57 6.40
N THR A 68 14.81 1.98 5.74
CA THR A 68 14.78 0.53 5.46
C THR A 68 15.12 -0.27 6.70
N THR A 69 14.40 -1.37 6.97
CA THR A 69 14.77 -2.27 8.07
C THR A 69 15.69 -3.42 7.61
N GLY A 70 15.81 -3.63 6.29
CA GLY A 70 16.51 -4.77 5.69
C GLY A 70 15.86 -6.14 5.94
N LYS A 71 14.73 -6.21 6.67
CA LYS A 71 14.05 -7.46 6.97
C LYS A 71 13.15 -7.88 5.80
N PRO A 72 13.27 -9.11 5.29
CA PRO A 72 12.44 -9.57 4.17
C PRO A 72 10.97 -9.70 4.58
N PHE A 73 10.07 -9.47 3.63
CA PHE A 73 8.63 -9.67 3.76
C PHE A 73 8.11 -10.59 2.66
N ARG A 74 7.22 -11.52 3.02
CA ARG A 74 6.52 -12.40 2.07
C ARG A 74 5.19 -12.86 2.65
N ILE A 75 4.13 -12.80 1.85
CA ILE A 75 2.82 -13.38 2.14
C ILE A 75 2.36 -14.20 0.92
N GLU A 76 1.74 -15.35 1.19
CA GLU A 76 1.11 -16.20 0.19
C GLU A 76 -0.42 -16.00 0.23
N TYR A 77 -1.00 -15.51 -0.87
CA TYR A 77 -2.43 -15.49 -1.08
C TYR A 77 -2.84 -16.66 -1.98
N GLY A 78 -4.12 -17.04 -1.95
CA GLY A 78 -4.64 -18.06 -2.87
C GLY A 78 -4.46 -17.70 -4.35
N SER A 79 -4.27 -16.41 -4.65
CA SER A 79 -4.03 -15.87 -6.00
C SER A 79 -2.55 -15.74 -6.37
N GLY A 80 -1.60 -15.99 -5.45
CA GLY A 80 -0.17 -15.79 -5.69
C GLY A 80 0.55 -15.13 -4.52
N ALA A 81 1.87 -14.95 -4.68
CA ALA A 81 2.73 -14.45 -3.62
C ALA A 81 3.01 -12.96 -3.79
N VAL A 82 3.06 -12.23 -2.69
CA VAL A 82 3.63 -10.87 -2.64
C VAL A 82 4.90 -10.89 -1.80
N SER A 83 5.94 -10.18 -2.25
CA SER A 83 7.20 -10.10 -1.52
C SER A 83 7.93 -8.77 -1.68
N GLY A 84 8.80 -8.50 -0.71
CA GLY A 84 9.59 -7.27 -0.63
C GLY A 84 10.33 -7.19 0.71
N ALA A 85 10.30 -6.04 1.35
CA ALA A 85 10.97 -5.81 2.63
C ALA A 85 10.15 -4.93 3.57
N TYR A 86 10.36 -5.10 4.87
CA TYR A 86 9.86 -4.17 5.87
C TYR A 86 10.66 -2.86 5.84
N CYS A 87 9.95 -1.75 5.98
CA CYS A 87 10.49 -0.41 6.13
C CYS A 87 9.72 0.36 7.22
N ARG A 88 10.20 1.54 7.55
CA ARG A 88 9.49 2.54 8.35
C ARG A 88 9.35 3.82 7.56
N ASP A 89 8.23 4.49 7.78
CA ASP A 89 8.02 5.86 7.34
C ASP A 89 6.90 6.48 8.20
N ASP A 90 6.72 7.79 8.08
CA ASP A 90 5.59 8.46 8.71
C ASP A 90 4.30 8.12 7.96
N LEU A 91 3.26 7.74 8.71
CA LEU A 91 1.95 7.43 8.16
C LEU A 91 0.91 8.37 8.77
N ALA A 92 0.00 8.88 7.94
CA ALA A 92 -1.17 9.60 8.40
C ALA A 92 -2.47 8.99 7.85
N LEU A 93 -3.45 8.89 8.73
CA LEU A 93 -4.84 8.57 8.41
C LEU A 93 -5.69 9.73 8.91
N ASP A 94 -6.03 10.64 8.00
CA ASP A 94 -6.70 11.91 8.34
C ASP A 94 -5.94 12.65 9.46
N GLN A 95 -6.55 12.85 10.63
CA GLN A 95 -5.92 13.53 11.77
C GLN A 95 -4.96 12.65 12.58
N LEU A 96 -5.00 11.33 12.39
CA LEU A 96 -4.14 10.40 13.11
C LEU A 96 -2.76 10.34 12.44
N LYS A 97 -1.73 10.75 13.18
CA LYS A 97 -0.34 10.67 12.75
C LYS A 97 0.40 9.56 13.49
N LEU A 98 1.04 8.68 12.72
CA LEU A 98 1.80 7.53 13.19
C LEU A 98 3.24 7.66 12.69
N PRO A 99 4.13 8.33 13.45
CA PRO A 99 5.52 8.48 13.05
C PRO A 99 6.26 7.15 13.13
N ASN A 100 7.24 6.94 12.24
CA ASN A 100 8.07 5.72 12.17
C ASN A 100 7.25 4.42 12.15
N PHE A 101 6.10 4.42 11.48
CA PHE A 101 5.23 3.25 11.38
C PHE A 101 5.88 2.17 10.53
N THR A 102 5.89 0.93 11.01
CA THR A 102 6.50 -0.19 10.29
C THR A 102 5.49 -0.85 9.35
N PHE A 103 5.82 -0.96 8.07
CA PHE A 103 5.01 -1.63 7.04
C PHE A 103 5.90 -2.30 6.00
N ALA A 104 5.31 -3.06 5.07
CA ALA A 104 6.07 -3.69 4.00
C ALA A 104 5.97 -2.88 2.69
N GLU A 105 7.12 -2.62 2.07
CA GLU A 105 7.16 -2.22 0.66
C GLU A 105 7.27 -3.47 -0.23
N VAL A 106 6.35 -3.60 -1.19
CA VAL A 106 6.25 -4.76 -2.09
C VAL A 106 6.79 -4.38 -3.47
N ASN A 107 7.81 -5.10 -3.93
CA ASN A 107 8.48 -4.88 -5.21
C ASN A 107 8.45 -6.12 -6.13
N ASP A 108 7.80 -7.20 -5.71
CA ASP A 108 7.61 -8.41 -6.51
C ASP A 108 6.25 -9.05 -6.21
N THR A 109 5.46 -9.25 -7.26
CA THR A 109 4.22 -10.03 -7.25
C THR A 109 4.38 -11.16 -8.27
N LYS A 110 4.25 -12.40 -7.83
CA LYS A 110 4.37 -13.59 -8.68
C LYS A 110 3.06 -14.31 -8.83
#